data_AF-A0A125S9Y9-F1
#
_entry.id   AF-A0A125S9Y9-F1
#
_cell.length_a   1.000
_cell.length_b   1.000
_cell.length_c   1.000
_cell.angle_alpha   90.00
_cell.angle_beta   90.00
_cell.angle_gamma   90.00
#
_symmetry.space_group_name_H-M   'P 1'
#
loop_
_entity.id
_entity.type
_entity.pdbx_description
1 polymer ?
#
loop_
_entity_poly.entity_id
_entity_poly.type
_entity_poly.pdbx_seq_one_letter_code
_entity_poly.pdbx_strand_id
1 'polypeptide(L)' 'QDVNILDFLQLFHTQNFVISFPIKSLSGKEKGMEENYQLWFESFTKGWIKILDSKVIGNELVYITSGFQK' A
#
# COMPACT_ATOMS: atom_id res chain seq x y z
N GLN A 1 3.51 -11.38 -18.84
CA GLN A 1 3.05 -9.98 -18.87
C GLN A 1 2.92 -9.56 -17.42
N ASP A 2 3.73 -8.60 -16.99
CA ASP A 2 3.63 -8.09 -15.62
C ASP A 2 2.34 -7.30 -15.51
N VAL A 3 1.47 -7.70 -14.57
CA VAL A 3 0.24 -6.96 -14.28
C VAL A 3 0.64 -5.66 -13.60
N ASN A 4 0.43 -4.53 -14.26
CA ASN A 4 0.54 -3.24 -13.62
C ASN A 4 -0.58 -3.11 -12.59
N ILE A 5 -0.21 -3.00 -11.32
CA ILE A 5 -1.19 -2.99 -10.24
C ILE A 5 -2.09 -1.74 -10.28
N LEU A 6 -1.67 -0.63 -10.90
CA LEU A 6 -2.57 0.50 -11.14
C LEU A 6 -3.68 0.12 -12.12
N ASP A 7 -3.34 -0.57 -13.20
CA ASP A 7 -4.32 -1.03 -14.19
C ASP A 7 -5.27 -2.04 -13.55
N PHE A 8 -4.75 -2.95 -12.71
CA PHE A 8 -5.56 -3.89 -11.95
C PHE A 8 -6.53 -3.20 -10.98
N LEU A 9 -6.04 -2.23 -10.21
CA LEU A 9 -6.87 -1.54 -9.22
C LEU A 9 -7.93 -0.64 -9.89
N GLN A 10 -7.66 -0.11 -11.09
CA GLN A 10 -8.65 0.64 -11.88
C GLN A 10 -9.81 -0.23 -12.40
N LEU A 11 -9.64 -1.56 -12.50
CA LEU A 11 -10.73 -2.47 -12.89
C LEU A 11 -11.86 -2.50 -11.86
N PHE A 12 -11.57 -2.13 -10.61
CA PHE A 12 -12.56 -2.11 -9.57
C PHE A 12 -13.23 -0.74 -9.54
N HIS A 13 -14.54 -0.70 -9.79
CA HIS A 13 -15.39 0.49 -9.69
C HIS A 13 -15.66 0.88 -8.23
N THR A 14 -14.61 0.97 -7.41
CA THR A 14 -14.71 1.28 -5.99
C THR A 14 -13.99 2.59 -5.69
N GLN A 15 -14.55 3.33 -4.74
CA GLN A 15 -14.00 4.59 -4.31
C GLN A 15 -12.92 4.42 -3.25
N ASN A 16 -12.96 3.37 -2.44
CA ASN A 16 -12.05 3.21 -1.30
C ASN A 16 -11.48 1.81 -1.25
N PHE A 17 -10.19 1.71 -0.96
CA PHE A 17 -9.50 0.43 -0.83
C PHE A 17 -8.72 0.40 0.47
N VAL A 18 -8.56 -0.80 1.00
CA VAL A 18 -7.64 -1.07 2.11
C VAL A 18 -6.55 -1.99 1.58
N ILE A 19 -5.31 -1.57 1.74
CA ILE A 19 -4.13 -2.33 1.30
C ILE A 19 -3.27 -2.57 2.52
N SER A 20 -2.87 -3.82 2.76
CA SER A 20 -1.98 -4.15 3.88
C SER A 20 -0.72 -4.88 3.43
N PHE A 21 0.37 -4.63 4.17
CA PHE A 21 1.68 -5.25 3.95
C PHE A 21 2.15 -5.93 5.24
N PRO A 22 2.61 -7.18 5.18
CA PRO A 22 3.20 -7.84 6.34
C PRO A 22 4.56 -7.20 6.67
N ILE A 23 4.74 -6.66 7.88
CA ILE A 23 5.98 -5.99 8.30
C ILE A 23 6.92 -6.88 9.12
N LYS A 24 6.47 -8.07 9.53
CA LYS A 24 7.30 -9.01 10.29
C LYS A 24 8.39 -9.61 9.41
N SER A 25 9.66 -9.44 9.79
CA SER A 25 10.75 -10.13 9.12
C SER A 25 10.89 -11.57 9.63
N LEU A 26 11.15 -12.51 8.71
CA LEU A 26 11.39 -13.92 9.05
C LEU A 26 12.67 -14.13 9.87
N SER A 27 13.61 -13.18 9.81
CA SER A 27 14.95 -13.29 10.41
C SER A 27 15.09 -12.61 11.78
N GLY A 28 14.01 -12.02 12.32
CA GLY A 28 14.06 -11.32 13.62
C GLY A 28 14.86 -10.01 13.60
N LYS A 29 15.46 -9.63 12.47
CA LYS A 29 15.93 -8.26 12.24
C LYS A 29 14.71 -7.41 11.94
N GLU A 30 14.09 -6.84 12.98
CA GLU A 30 12.88 -6.02 12.90
C GLU A 30 13.02 -4.72 12.09
N LYS A 31 14.18 -4.44 11.48
CA LYS A 31 14.48 -3.11 10.97
C LYS A 31 14.31 -3.02 9.47
N GLY A 32 13.32 -2.25 9.04
CA GLY A 32 13.25 -1.64 7.71
C GLY A 32 12.14 -2.13 6.79
N MET A 33 11.39 -3.20 7.12
CA MET A 33 10.30 -3.67 6.24
C MET A 33 9.14 -2.66 6.17
N GLU A 34 8.73 -2.12 7.32
CA GLU A 34 7.72 -1.07 7.39
C GLU A 34 8.13 0.15 6.56
N GLU A 35 9.32 0.71 6.83
CA GLU A 35 9.87 1.85 6.11
C GLU A 35 9.98 1.58 4.60
N ASN A 36 10.42 0.37 4.22
CA ASN A 36 10.56 0.00 2.82
C ASN A 36 9.20 -0.08 2.10
N TYR A 37 8.19 -0.70 2.72
CA TYR A 37 6.84 -0.74 2.15
C TYR A 37 6.22 0.64 2.09
N GLN A 38 6.45 1.46 3.10
CA GLN A 38 5.97 2.82 3.14
C GLN A 38 6.57 3.65 1.98
N LEU A 39 7.90 3.65 1.84
CA LEU A 39 8.59 4.35 0.76
C LEU A 39 8.15 3.87 -0.63
N TRP A 40 8.07 2.55 -0.81
CA TRP A 40 7.66 1.97 -2.09
C TRP A 40 6.23 2.34 -2.44
N PHE A 41 5.27 2.11 -1.53
CA PHE A 41 3.85 2.28 -1.80
C PHE A 41 3.49 3.74 -2.00
N GLU A 42 3.98 4.64 -1.14
CA GLU A 42 3.70 6.07 -1.25
C GLU A 42 4.32 6.67 -2.51
N SER A 43 5.52 6.24 -2.91
CA SER A 43 6.16 6.70 -4.15
C SER A 43 5.43 6.16 -5.39
N PHE A 44 5.05 4.89 -5.36
CA PHE A 44 4.35 4.22 -6.47
C PHE A 44 2.96 4.82 -6.72
N THR A 45 2.25 5.17 -5.65
CA THR A 45 0.88 5.69 -5.72
C THR A 45 0.79 7.21 -5.82
N LYS A 46 1.93 7.92 -5.75
CA LYS A 46 1.98 9.39 -5.72
C LYS A 46 1.29 10.00 -6.94
N GLY A 47 0.25 10.79 -6.68
CA GLY A 47 -0.55 11.45 -7.72
C GLY A 47 -1.62 10.56 -8.37
N TRP A 48 -1.66 9.27 -8.04
CA TRP A 48 -2.64 8.32 -8.55
C TRP A 48 -3.68 7.95 -7.51
N ILE A 49 -3.27 7.71 -6.27
CA ILE A 49 -4.18 7.29 -5.19
C ILE A 49 -4.02 8.24 -4.00
N LYS A 50 -5.14 8.66 -3.42
CA LYS A 50 -5.12 9.45 -2.18
C LYS A 50 -5.04 8.52 -0.98
N ILE A 51 -3.97 8.64 -0.19
CA ILE A 51 -3.87 7.97 1.11
C ILE A 51 -4.64 8.82 2.13
N LEU A 52 -5.61 8.22 2.81
CA LEU A 52 -6.45 8.87 3.82
C LEU A 52 -5.88 8.68 5.23
N ASP A 53 -5.37 7.48 5.52
CA ASP A 53 -4.78 7.11 6.81
C ASP A 53 -3.80 5.94 6.60
N SER A 54 -2.84 5.79 7.50
CA SER A 54 -1.98 4.61 7.59
C SER A 54 -1.75 4.21 9.05
N LYS A 55 -1.82 2.91 9.32
CA LYS A 55 -1.67 2.36 10.67
C LYS A 55 -0.97 1.02 10.65
N VAL A 56 -0.16 0.78 11.67
CA VAL A 56 0.33 -0.56 11.98
C VAL A 56 -0.67 -1.25 12.90
N ILE A 57 -1.18 -2.41 12.48
CA ILE A 57 -2.09 -3.24 13.26
C ILE A 57 -1.47 -4.64 13.36
N GLY A 58 -0.94 -4.98 14.53
CA GLY A 58 -0.20 -6.23 14.72
C GLY A 58 1.09 -6.23 13.88
N ASN A 59 1.18 -7.16 12.93
CA ASN A 59 2.32 -7.28 12.01
C ASN A 59 1.98 -6.81 10.59
N GLU A 60 0.97 -5.95 10.45
CA GLU A 60 0.58 -5.39 9.15
C GLU A 60 0.63 -3.87 9.16
N LEU A 61 1.27 -3.30 8.13
CA LEU A 61 1.13 -1.91 7.75
C LEU A 61 -0.10 -1.79 6.86
N VAL A 62 -1.12 -1.06 7.32
CA VAL A 62 -2.41 -0.92 6.67
C VAL A 62 -2.57 0.51 6.15
N TYR A 63 -2.94 0.64 4.87
CA TYR A 63 -3.30 1.88 4.22
C TYR A 63 -4.79 1.93 3.94
N ILE A 64 -5.43 3.03 4.35
CA ILE A 64 -6.78 3.38 3.93
C ILE A 64 -6.65 4.39 2.80
N THR A 65 -7.19 4.07 1.63
CA THR A 65 -7.04 4.89 0.43
C THR A 65 -8.39 5.24 -0.20
N SER A 66 -8.38 6.33 -0.97
CA SER A 66 -9.52 6.79 -1.75
C SER A 66 -9.12 7.15 -3.17
N GLY A 67 -9.84 6.57 -4.12
CA GLY A 67 -9.93 6.96 -5.51
C GLY A 67 -8.69 6.71 -6.37
N PHE A 68 -8.91 6.84 -7.68
CA PHE A 68 -7.89 7.12 -8.66
C PHE A 68 -8.01 8.59 -9.06
N GLN A 69 -6.98 9.38 -8.78
CA GLN A 69 -6.85 10.72 -9.36
C GLN A 69 -6.38 10.52 -10.80
N LYS A 70 -7.20 11.00 -11.74
CA LYS A 70 -6.95 10.94 -13.19
C LYS A 70 -5.87 11.95 -13.60
#